data_AF-A0AAE0E2R5-F1
#
_entry.id   AF-A0AAE0E2R5-F1
#
_cell.length_a   1.000
_cell.length_b   1.000
_cell.length_c   1.000
_cell.angle_alpha   90.00
_cell.angle_beta   90.00
_cell.angle_gamma   90.00
#
_symmetry.space_group_name_H-M   'P 1'
#
loop_
_entity.id
_entity.type
_entity.pdbx_description
1 polymer ?
#
loop_
_entity_poly.entity_id
_entity_poly.type
_entity_poly.pdbx_seq_one_letter_code
_entity_poly.pdbx_strand_id
1 'polypeptide(L)'
;MIDKILVPLPEPEARRAMFEELLLSQPDEESLPYDLLVEKTEGFSGSDIRLLCKEAAMQPLRRLMTHLEDREEVVPEDELPPVGPIKPDDIETALKNTRPSAHLSFHRYEKFNADYGSQILQ
;
A
#
# COMPACT_ATOMS: atom_id res chain seq x y z
N MET A 1 14.85 -20.31 26.49
CA MET A 1 13.84 -19.27 26.75
C MET A 1 13.72 -18.48 25.46
N ILE A 2 12.54 -18.45 24.83
CA ILE A 2 12.33 -17.67 23.61
C ILE A 2 11.66 -16.38 24.05
N ASP A 3 12.38 -15.27 23.93
CA ASP A 3 11.81 -13.94 24.21
C ASP A 3 10.84 -13.59 23.08
N LYS A 4 9.59 -13.29 23.44
CA LYS A 4 8.57 -12.84 22.49
C LYS A 4 8.62 -11.32 22.44
N ILE A 5 9.06 -10.77 21.33
CA ILE A 5 9.05 -9.32 21.08
C ILE A 5 7.76 -8.97 20.36
N LEU A 6 7.01 -8.00 20.89
CA LEU A 6 5.85 -7.43 20.22
C LEU A 6 6.31 -6.41 19.17
N VAL A 7 5.85 -6.58 17.92
CA VAL A 7 6.08 -5.59 16.86
C VAL A 7 4.79 -4.78 16.69
N PRO A 8 4.80 -3.46 16.98
CA PRO A 8 3.62 -2.62 16.82
C PRO A 8 3.30 -2.36 15.34
N LEU A 9 2.16 -1.71 15.09
CA LEU A 9 1.83 -1.20 13.76
C LEU A 9 2.80 -0.07 13.37
N PRO A 10 3.04 0.15 12.07
CA PRO A 10 3.93 1.21 11.62
C PRO A 10 3.37 2.61 11.94
N GLU A 11 4.22 3.43 12.54
CA GLU A 11 3.98 4.86 12.78
C GLU A 11 3.89 5.66 11.46
N PRO A 12 3.30 6.87 11.46
CA PRO A 12 3.11 7.67 10.25
C PRO A 12 4.36 7.82 9.39
N GLU A 13 5.52 8.07 9.99
CA GLU A 13 6.80 8.24 9.31
C GLU A 13 7.27 6.93 8.65
N ALA A 14 7.05 5.80 9.33
CA ALA A 14 7.36 4.49 8.77
C ALA A 14 6.42 4.17 7.60
N ARG A 15 5.12 4.50 7.70
CA ARG A 15 4.18 4.34 6.58
C ARG A 15 4.59 5.20 5.39
N ARG A 16 5.00 6.46 5.62
CA ARG A 16 5.50 7.34 4.56
C ARG A 16 6.70 6.73 3.84
N ALA A 17 7.70 6.28 4.58
CA ALA A 17 8.89 5.64 4.01
C ALA A 17 8.54 4.38 3.20
N MET A 18 7.59 3.57 3.69
CA MET A 18 7.10 2.42 2.93
C MET A 18 6.42 2.82 1.63
N PHE A 19 5.61 3.88 1.61
CA PHE A 19 4.99 4.35 0.37
C PHE A 19 6.01 4.92 -0.61
N GLU A 20 6.97 5.69 -0.13
CA GLU A 20 8.06 6.22 -0.97
C GLU A 20 8.92 5.10 -1.58
N GLU A 21 9.16 4.02 -0.84
CA GLU A 21 9.88 2.84 -1.33
C GLU A 21 9.07 2.04 -2.36
N LEU A 22 7.78 1.80 -2.08
CA LEU A 22 6.94 0.88 -2.87
C LEU A 22 6.24 1.55 -4.06
N LEU A 23 6.01 2.86 -3.99
CA LEU A 23 5.34 3.64 -5.02
C LEU A 23 6.31 4.72 -5.53
N LEU A 24 7.34 4.28 -6.24
CA LEU A 24 8.32 5.18 -6.85
C LEU A 24 7.65 6.02 -7.96
N SER A 25 7.76 7.34 -7.85
CA SER A 25 7.46 8.26 -8.95
C SER A 25 8.73 8.59 -9.72
N GLN A 26 8.68 8.60 -11.06
CA GLN A 26 9.77 9.10 -11.89
C GLN A 26 9.80 10.65 -11.90
N PRO A 27 10.95 11.30 -12.22
CA PRO A 27 11.08 12.76 -12.19
C PRO A 27 10.08 13.52 -13.08
N ASP A 28 9.63 12.89 -14.17
CA ASP A 28 8.70 13.48 -15.14
C ASP A 28 7.24 13.06 -14.91
N GLU A 29 6.96 12.35 -13.80
CA GLU A 29 5.63 11.90 -13.42
C GLU A 29 4.96 12.86 -12.43
N GLU A 30 3.63 12.79 -12.38
CA GLU A 30 2.87 13.52 -11.37
C GLU A 30 3.22 13.00 -9.97
N SER A 31 3.46 13.91 -9.04
CA SER A 31 3.82 13.55 -7.67
C SER A 31 2.66 12.81 -6.99
N LEU A 32 2.96 11.67 -6.39
CA LEU A 32 1.97 10.88 -5.67
C LEU A 32 1.61 11.54 -4.31
N PRO A 33 0.34 11.46 -3.89
CA PRO A 33 -0.12 12.12 -2.67
C PRO A 33 0.24 11.30 -1.40
N TYR A 34 1.53 11.26 -1.03
CA TYR A 34 2.01 10.48 0.13
C TYR A 34 1.38 10.93 1.45
N ASP A 35 1.09 12.22 1.64
CA ASP A 35 0.42 12.70 2.86
C ASP A 35 -0.99 12.13 3.01
N LEU A 36 -1.74 12.04 1.90
CA LEU A 36 -3.06 11.41 1.88
C LEU A 36 -2.96 9.92 2.24
N LEU A 37 -1.97 9.22 1.68
CA LEU A 37 -1.73 7.81 1.98
C LEU A 37 -1.47 7.59 3.48
N VAL A 38 -0.63 8.42 4.09
CA VAL A 38 -0.30 8.33 5.52
C VAL A 38 -1.52 8.60 6.40
N GLU A 39 -2.33 9.62 6.06
CA GLU A 39 -3.57 9.97 6.76
C GLU A 39 -4.61 8.84 6.68
N LYS A 40 -4.83 8.27 5.49
CA LYS A 40 -5.89 7.28 5.25
C LYS A 40 -5.53 5.85 5.68
N THR A 41 -4.29 5.60 6.08
CA THR A 41 -3.81 4.26 6.44
C THR A 41 -3.43 4.11 7.90
N GLU A 42 -3.99 4.93 8.77
CA GLU A 42 -3.95 4.69 10.21
C GLU A 42 -4.50 3.29 10.54
N GLY A 43 -3.77 2.54 11.36
CA GLY A 43 -4.14 1.17 11.73
C GLY A 43 -3.84 0.09 10.66
N PHE A 44 -3.20 0.45 9.55
CA PHE A 44 -2.74 -0.53 8.56
C PHE A 44 -1.50 -1.25 9.08
N SER A 45 -1.46 -2.57 8.91
CA SER A 45 -0.22 -3.33 9.06
C SER A 45 0.70 -3.11 7.85
N GLY A 46 1.98 -3.47 7.99
CA GLY A 46 2.89 -3.40 6.85
C GLY A 46 2.46 -4.26 5.66
N SER A 47 1.71 -5.34 5.89
CA SER A 47 1.14 -6.17 4.83
C SER A 47 -0.05 -5.51 4.13
N ASP A 48 -0.88 -4.76 4.87
CA ASP A 48 -1.98 -3.98 4.28
C ASP A 48 -1.43 -2.87 3.40
N ILE A 49 -0.35 -2.19 3.83
CA ILE A 49 0.36 -1.16 3.05
C ILE A 49 0.90 -1.76 1.73
N ARG A 50 1.56 -2.92 1.81
CA ARG A 50 2.05 -3.61 0.61
C ARG A 50 0.92 -4.01 -0.35
N LEU A 51 -0.21 -4.48 0.19
CA LEU A 51 -1.38 -4.82 -0.60
C LEU A 51 -1.95 -3.58 -1.30
N LEU A 52 -2.09 -2.46 -0.58
CA LEU A 52 -2.52 -1.19 -1.14
C LEU A 52 -1.62 -0.75 -2.31
N CYS A 53 -0.30 -0.78 -2.10
CA CYS A 53 0.66 -0.39 -3.13
C CYS A 53 0.56 -1.29 -4.37
N LYS A 54 0.37 -2.60 -4.16
CA LYS A 54 0.14 -3.55 -5.25
C LYS A 54 -1.13 -3.24 -6.02
N GLU A 55 -2.24 -2.95 -5.33
CA GLU A 55 -3.50 -2.58 -6.00
C GLU A 55 -3.37 -1.28 -6.80
N ALA A 56 -2.64 -0.29 -6.29
CA ALA A 56 -2.33 0.94 -7.02
C ALA A 56 -1.49 0.66 -8.28
N ALA A 57 -0.43 -0.15 -8.15
CA ALA A 57 0.45 -0.53 -9.27
C ALA A 57 -0.25 -1.37 -10.35
N MET A 58 -1.37 -2.02 -10.01
CA MET A 58 -2.18 -2.76 -10.99
C MET A 58 -3.13 -1.86 -11.80
N GLN A 59 -3.42 -0.64 -11.36
CA GLN A 59 -4.37 0.23 -12.09
C GLN A 59 -3.86 0.64 -13.49
N PRO A 60 -2.58 1.03 -13.68
CA PRO A 60 -2.08 1.35 -15.02
C PRO A 60 -2.15 0.17 -15.99
N LEU A 61 -1.89 -1.04 -15.49
CA LEU A 61 -2.03 -2.26 -16.28
C LEU A 61 -3.50 -2.51 -16.66
N ARG A 62 -4.44 -2.35 -15.72
CA ARG A 62 -5.88 -2.49 -16.01
C ARG A 62 -6.35 -1.51 -17.07
N ARG A 63 -5.93 -0.23 -16.99
CA ARG A 63 -6.25 0.77 -18.03
C ARG A 63 -5.70 0.37 -19.40
N LEU A 64 -4.45 -0.10 -19.45
CA LEU A 64 -3.85 -0.58 -20.69
C LEU A 64 -4.65 -1.74 -21.28
N MET A 65 -5.01 -2.74 -20.45
CA MET A 65 -5.80 -3.89 -20.90
C MET A 65 -7.15 -3.46 -21.47
N THR A 66 -7.89 -2.59 -20.78
CA THR A 66 -9.16 -2.06 -21.29
C THR A 66 -8.98 -1.33 -22.63
N HIS A 67 -7.93 -0.52 -22.77
CA HIS A 67 -7.64 0.15 -24.04
C HIS A 67 -7.31 -0.81 -25.18
N LEU A 68 -6.70 -1.96 -24.89
CA LEU A 68 -6.41 -2.99 -25.90
C LEU A 68 -7.66 -3.80 -26.27
N GLU A 69 -8.53 -4.08 -25.29
CA GLU A 69 -9.81 -4.78 -25.51
C GLU A 69 -10.78 -3.97 -26.38
N ASP A 70 -10.73 -2.64 -26.30
CA ASP A 70 -11.54 -1.74 -27.13
C ASP A 70 -11.08 -1.66 -28.60
N ARG A 71 -9.91 -2.23 -28.96
CA ARG A 71 -9.40 -2.22 -30.34
C ARG A 71 -9.95 -3.43 -31.10
N GLU A 72 -10.43 -3.21 -32.32
CA GLU A 72 -10.88 -4.28 -33.21
C GLU A 72 -9.73 -5.15 -33.75
N GLU A 73 -8.50 -4.62 -33.77
CA GLU A 73 -7.31 -5.28 -34.28
C GLU A 73 -6.40 -5.77 -33.15
N VAL A 74 -5.89 -7.00 -33.29
CA VAL A 74 -4.89 -7.56 -32.38
C VAL A 74 -3.57 -6.82 -32.56
N VAL A 75 -3.11 -6.16 -31.50
CA VAL A 75 -1.82 -5.46 -31.47
C VAL A 75 -0.70 -6.51 -31.36
N PRO A 76 0.29 -6.52 -32.27
CA PRO A 76 1.49 -7.34 -32.13
C PRO A 76 2.23 -7.07 -30.81
N GLU A 77 2.87 -8.10 -30.24
CA GLU A 77 3.54 -7.98 -28.94
C GLU A 77 4.65 -6.91 -28.93
N ASP A 78 5.34 -6.74 -30.04
CA ASP A 78 6.39 -5.76 -30.27
C ASP A 78 5.87 -4.31 -30.43
N GLU A 79 4.56 -4.14 -30.61
CA GLU A 79 3.89 -2.84 -30.73
C GLU A 79 3.04 -2.49 -29.50
N LEU A 80 3.07 -3.32 -28.45
CA LEU A 80 2.33 -3.04 -27.21
C LEU A 80 2.89 -1.77 -26.55
N PRO A 81 2.03 -0.78 -26.24
CA PRO A 81 2.47 0.39 -25.52
C PRO A 81 2.88 -0.02 -24.09
N PRO A 82 3.87 0.68 -23.50
CA PRO A 82 4.31 0.37 -22.14
C PRO A 82 3.19 0.63 -21.14
N VAL A 83 3.27 -0.06 -20.00
CA VAL A 83 2.41 0.25 -18.85
C VAL A 83 2.72 1.67 -18.39
N GLY A 84 1.69 2.51 -18.34
CA GLY A 84 1.82 3.90 -17.91
C GLY A 84 2.13 4.03 -16.41
N PRO A 85 2.40 5.26 -15.94
CA PRO A 85 2.66 5.53 -14.54
C PRO A 85 1.41 5.36 -13.66
N ILE A 86 1.64 5.24 -12.36
CA ILE A 86 0.60 5.31 -11.34
C ILE A 86 0.16 6.77 -11.23
N LYS A 87 -1.15 7.02 -11.28
CA LYS A 87 -1.75 8.34 -11.13
C LYS A 87 -2.34 8.53 -9.72
N PRO A 88 -2.53 9.76 -9.24
CA PRO A 88 -3.23 10.02 -7.98
C PRO A 88 -4.60 9.32 -7.88
N ASP A 89 -5.37 9.26 -8.96
CA ASP A 89 -6.67 8.57 -9.01
C ASP A 89 -6.57 7.05 -8.75
N ASP A 90 -5.43 6.44 -9.10
CA ASP A 90 -5.17 5.02 -8.84
C ASP A 90 -5.01 4.74 -7.35
N ILE A 91 -4.41 5.71 -6.63
CA ILE A 91 -4.27 5.67 -5.18
C ILE A 91 -5.63 5.72 -4.51
N GLU A 92 -6.51 6.62 -4.96
CA GLU A 92 -7.88 6.68 -4.45
C GLU A 92 -8.65 5.38 -4.69
N THR A 93 -8.46 4.79 -5.86
CA THR A 93 -9.08 3.51 -6.23
C THR A 93 -8.56 2.38 -5.35
N ALA A 94 -7.25 2.32 -5.12
CA ALA A 94 -6.64 1.34 -4.23
C ALA A 94 -7.11 1.47 -2.78
N LEU A 95 -7.22 2.71 -2.27
CA LEU A 95 -7.73 3.01 -0.93
C LEU A 95 -9.19 2.56 -0.75
N LYS A 96 -10.05 2.75 -1.77
CA LYS A 96 -11.45 2.28 -1.73
C LYS A 96 -11.55 0.75 -1.67
N ASN A 97 -10.60 0.05 -2.28
CA ASN A 97 -10.61 -1.40 -2.43
C ASN A 97 -9.81 -2.15 -1.34
N THR A 98 -9.03 -1.45 -0.53
CA THR A 98 -8.18 -2.05 0.52
C THR A 98 -8.72 -1.69 1.90
N ARG A 99 -8.72 -2.65 2.82
CA ARG A 99 -9.15 -2.45 4.22
C ARG A 99 -8.07 -2.91 5.19
N PRO A 100 -7.94 -2.27 6.38
CA PRO A 100 -6.95 -2.67 7.37
C PRO A 100 -7.29 -4.05 7.94
N SER A 101 -6.31 -4.97 7.95
CA SER A 101 -6.48 -6.28 8.56
C SER A 101 -6.31 -6.25 10.08
N ALA A 102 -5.49 -5.33 10.59
CA ALA A 102 -5.15 -5.25 12.01
C ALA A 102 -6.30 -4.75 12.91
N HIS A 103 -7.30 -4.07 12.34
CA HIS A 103 -8.47 -3.59 13.10
C HIS A 103 -9.21 -4.74 13.81
N LEU A 104 -9.20 -5.94 13.24
CA LEU A 104 -9.83 -7.15 13.83
C LEU A 104 -9.04 -7.74 15.00
N SER A 105 -7.80 -7.30 15.24
CA SER A 105 -6.92 -7.86 16.26
C SER A 105 -6.59 -6.87 17.38
N PHE A 106 -7.13 -5.64 17.34
CA PHE A 106 -6.83 -4.59 18.32
C PHE A 106 -6.98 -5.07 19.79
N HIS A 107 -8.09 -5.77 20.09
CA HIS A 107 -8.32 -6.33 21.44
C HIS A 107 -7.32 -7.42 21.86
N ARG A 108 -6.73 -8.15 20.90
CA ARG A 108 -5.67 -9.13 21.19
C ARG A 108 -4.34 -8.45 21.48
N TYR A 109 -4.05 -7.36 20.78
CA TYR A 109 -2.83 -6.57 20.97
C TYR A 109 -2.83 -5.82 22.30
N GLU A 110 -3.93 -5.14 22.66
CA GLU A 110 -4.06 -4.50 23.98
C GLU A 110 -3.91 -5.52 25.11
N LYS A 111 -4.60 -6.66 25.01
CA LYS A 111 -4.53 -7.69 26.04
C LYS A 111 -3.13 -8.28 26.17
N PHE A 112 -2.45 -8.56 25.05
CA PHE A 112 -1.07 -9.05 25.09
C PHE A 112 -0.10 -8.00 25.64
N ASN A 113 -0.26 -6.73 25.30
CA ASN A 113 0.58 -5.64 25.83
C ASN A 113 0.33 -5.41 27.33
N ALA A 114 -0.91 -5.54 27.80
CA ALA A 114 -1.23 -5.48 29.22
C ALA A 114 -0.69 -6.70 29.99
N ASP A 115 -0.80 -7.91 29.41
CA ASP A 115 -0.43 -9.16 30.08
C ASP A 115 1.08 -9.45 30.03
N TYR A 116 1.78 -9.00 28.98
CA TYR A 116 3.19 -9.35 28.68
C TYR A 116 4.07 -8.18 28.21
N GLY A 117 3.54 -6.96 28.15
CA GLY A 117 4.32 -5.78 27.76
C GLY A 117 5.45 -5.54 28.74
N SER A 118 6.68 -5.79 28.31
CA SER A 118 7.87 -5.42 29.08
C SER A 118 7.93 -3.89 29.15
N GLN A 119 7.63 -3.33 30.33
CA GLN A 119 8.11 -2.00 30.67
C GLN A 119 9.63 -2.07 30.64
N ILE A 120 10.25 -1.56 29.57
CA ILE A 120 11.64 -1.16 29.62
C ILE A 120 11.66 0.07 30.52
N LEU A 121 11.79 -0.18 31.83
CA LEU A 121 12.12 0.83 32.82
C LEU A 121 13.45 1.45 32.40
N GLN A 122 13.44 2.77 32.18
CA GLN A 122 14.64 3.60 32.10
C GLN A 122 15.47 3.53 33.39
#